data_AF-A0A660XMV7-F1
#
_entry.id   AF-A0A660XMV7-F1
#
_cell.length_a   1.000
_cell.length_b   1.000
_cell.length_c   1.000
_cell.angle_alpha   90.00
_cell.angle_beta   90.00
_cell.angle_gamma   90.00
#
_symmetry.space_group_name_H-M   'P 1'
#
loop_
_entity.id
_entity.type
_entity.pdbx_description
1 polymer ?
#
loop_
_entity_poly.entity_id
_entity_poly.type
_entity_poly.pdbx_seq_one_letter_code
_entity_poly.pdbx_strand_id
1 'polypeptide(L)'
;MQRRKIFPILILTAVLLFGCGRYDKSVVTAHRGGAGLAPENTMSAMKNAMRLGAGFSELDVQETSDGVLILLHDGTLERTAGVDLNIWETPYDSL
;
A
#
# COMPACT_ATOMS: atom_id res chain seq x y z
N MET A 1 42.90 -41.52 -7.72
CA MET A 1 42.97 -40.05 -7.77
C MET A 1 41.77 -39.49 -8.56
N GLN A 2 40.56 -39.46 -7.99
CA GLN A 2 39.35 -38.87 -8.63
C GLN A 2 38.39 -38.17 -7.63
N ARG A 3 38.68 -38.15 -6.32
CA ARG A 3 37.77 -37.62 -5.30
C ARG A 3 37.63 -36.09 -5.26
N ARG A 4 38.43 -35.35 -6.04
CA ARG A 4 38.45 -33.87 -6.01
C ARG A 4 37.45 -33.18 -6.96
N LYS A 5 36.92 -33.89 -7.97
CA LYS A 5 36.00 -33.29 -8.96
C LYS A 5 34.51 -33.41 -8.60
N ILE A 6 34.15 -34.30 -7.67
CA ILE A 6 32.75 -34.56 -7.28
C ILE A 6 32.27 -33.56 -6.21
N PHE A 7 33.17 -33.12 -5.33
CA PHE A 7 32.86 -32.20 -4.23
C PHE A 7 32.33 -30.81 -4.68
N PRO A 8 32.89 -30.12 -5.69
CA PRO A 8 32.34 -28.84 -6.14
C PRO A 8 31.01 -28.99 -6.89
N ILE A 9 30.77 -30.13 -7.54
CA ILE A 9 29.50 -30.42 -8.22
C ILE A 9 28.39 -30.57 -7.17
N LEU A 10 28.64 -31.27 -6.06
CA LEU A 10 27.64 -31.45 -5.00
C LEU A 10 27.20 -30.12 -4.35
N ILE A 11 28.14 -29.19 -4.15
CA ILE A 11 27.87 -27.86 -3.59
C ILE A 11 27.07 -27.00 -4.57
N LEU A 12 27.41 -27.03 -5.87
CA LEU A 12 26.69 -26.28 -6.89
C LEU A 12 25.25 -26.79 -7.06
N THR A 13 25.03 -28.11 -6.98
CA THR A 13 23.69 -28.70 -7.02
C THR A 13 22.87 -28.33 -5.78
N ALA A 14 23.48 -28.27 -4.59
CA ALA A 14 22.79 -27.84 -3.38
C ALA A 14 22.39 -26.36 -3.43
N VAL A 15 23.24 -25.47 -3.97
CA VAL A 15 22.91 -24.05 -4.15
C VAL A 15 21.81 -23.85 -5.20
N LEU A 16 21.75 -24.66 -6.26
CA LEU A 16 20.66 -24.57 -7.24
C LEU A 16 19.33 -25.14 -6.72
N LEU A 17 19.36 -26.19 -5.88
CA LEU A 17 18.15 -26.79 -5.30
C LEU A 17 17.60 -26.02 -4.08
N PHE A 18 18.46 -25.32 -3.33
CA PHE A 18 18.07 -24.64 -2.07
C PHE A 18 18.35 -23.12 -2.04
N GLY A 19 19.01 -22.56 -3.05
CA GLY A 19 19.53 -21.18 -3.02
C GLY A 19 18.59 -20.11 -3.58
N CYS A 20 17.42 -20.46 -4.11
CA CYS A 20 16.39 -19.47 -4.43
C CYS A 20 15.43 -19.39 -3.24
N GLY A 21 15.79 -18.58 -2.24
CA GLY A 21 14.89 -18.19 -1.16
C GLY A 21 13.67 -17.52 -1.77
N ARG A 22 12.57 -18.27 -1.83
CA ARG A 22 11.30 -17.84 -2.38
C ARG A 22 10.75 -16.78 -1.40
N TYR A 23 10.53 -15.54 -1.88
CA TYR A 23 9.97 -14.46 -1.05
C TYR A 23 8.47 -14.74 -0.87
N ASP A 24 8.15 -15.74 -0.06
CA ASP A 24 6.84 -16.43 -0.04
C ASP A 24 5.73 -15.67 0.68
N LYS A 25 5.94 -14.39 1.01
CA LYS A 25 4.94 -13.62 1.75
C LYS A 25 4.40 -12.48 0.91
N SER A 26 3.29 -12.76 0.23
CA SER A 26 2.42 -11.71 -0.31
C SER A 26 1.98 -10.81 0.83
N VAL A 27 2.27 -9.52 0.72
CA VAL A 27 1.81 -8.52 1.69
C VAL A 27 0.53 -7.89 1.18
N VAL A 28 -0.49 -7.84 2.03
CA VAL A 28 -1.76 -7.19 1.71
C VAL A 28 -1.61 -5.68 1.90
N THR A 29 -1.90 -4.92 0.84
CA THR A 29 -2.03 -3.46 0.88
C THR A 29 -3.51 -3.10 0.85
N ALA A 30 -3.98 -2.36 1.85
CA ALA A 30 -5.36 -1.90 1.94
C ALA A 30 -5.55 -0.66 1.05
N HIS A 31 -6.26 -0.83 -0.06
CA HIS A 31 -6.61 0.23 -1.02
C HIS A 31 -7.43 1.34 -0.32
N ARG A 32 -6.99 2.59 -0.44
CA ARG A 32 -7.53 3.82 0.18
C ARG A 32 -7.77 3.70 1.68
N GLY A 33 -6.79 3.11 2.36
CA GLY A 33 -6.86 2.81 3.79
C GLY A 33 -7.72 1.61 4.16
N GLY A 34 -8.36 0.93 3.21
CA GLY A 34 -9.32 -0.16 3.46
C GLY A 34 -10.76 0.18 3.04
N ALA A 35 -10.91 0.88 1.91
CA ALA A 35 -12.20 1.23 1.33
C ALA A 35 -13.13 0.01 1.22
N GLY A 36 -14.43 0.26 1.40
CA GLY A 36 -15.48 -0.77 1.42
C GLY A 36 -15.73 -1.39 2.80
N LEU A 37 -14.78 -1.27 3.74
CA LEU A 37 -14.96 -1.70 5.14
C LEU A 37 -15.15 -0.51 6.10
N ALA A 38 -14.73 0.68 5.69
CA ALA A 38 -14.92 1.96 6.37
C ALA A 38 -14.79 3.09 5.34
N PRO A 39 -15.14 4.34 5.67
CA PRO A 39 -14.96 5.49 4.77
C PRO A 39 -13.50 5.60 4.31
N GLU A 40 -13.30 5.60 2.99
CA GLU A 40 -11.99 5.63 2.35
C GLU A 40 -11.13 6.83 2.80
N ASN A 41 -9.80 6.69 2.77
CA ASN A 41 -8.85 7.76 3.11
C ASN A 41 -9.01 8.37 4.52
N THR A 42 -9.67 7.66 5.44
CA THR A 42 -9.80 8.09 6.84
C THR A 42 -8.93 7.27 7.79
N MET A 43 -8.65 7.86 8.96
CA MET A 43 -8.05 7.13 10.09
C MET A 43 -8.88 5.91 10.52
N SER A 44 -10.20 5.95 10.32
CA SER A 44 -11.08 4.83 10.65
C SER A 44 -10.83 3.62 9.76
N ALA A 45 -10.64 3.83 8.45
CA ALA A 45 -10.28 2.79 7.51
C ALA A 45 -8.90 2.22 7.82
N MET A 46 -7.88 3.06 7.96
CA MET A 46 -6.52 2.61 8.28
C MET A 46 -6.46 1.78 9.56
N LYS A 47 -7.14 2.23 10.63
CA LYS A 47 -7.21 1.47 11.89
C LYS A 47 -7.90 0.12 11.70
N ASN A 48 -8.93 0.04 10.87
CA ASN A 48 -9.60 -1.22 10.58
C ASN A 48 -8.69 -2.16 9.76
N ALA A 49 -8.04 -1.66 8.72
CA ALA A 49 -7.09 -2.43 7.92
C ALA A 49 -5.94 -2.99 8.77
N MET A 50 -5.39 -2.18 9.67
CA MET A 50 -4.38 -2.63 10.65
C MET A 50 -4.89 -3.77 11.54
N ARG A 51 -6.12 -3.67 12.05
CA ARG A 51 -6.74 -4.73 12.87
C ARG A 51 -6.94 -6.04 12.11
N LEU A 52 -7.18 -5.95 10.79
CA LEU A 52 -7.34 -7.10 9.91
C LEU A 52 -6.01 -7.68 9.41
N GLY A 53 -4.87 -7.10 9.78
CA GLY A 53 -3.54 -7.61 9.45
C GLY A 53 -3.02 -7.18 8.08
N ALA A 54 -3.56 -6.10 7.49
CA ALA A 54 -2.95 -5.49 6.31
C ALA A 54 -1.53 -5.00 6.66
N GLY A 55 -0.57 -5.25 5.78
CA GLY A 55 0.82 -4.82 5.98
C GLY A 55 1.04 -3.36 5.60
N PHE A 56 0.23 -2.84 4.67
CA PHE A 56 0.28 -1.46 4.22
C PHE A 56 -1.13 -0.89 4.01
N SER A 57 -1.23 0.44 4.02
CA SER A 57 -2.39 1.19 3.54
C SER A 57 -1.93 2.06 2.38
N GLU A 58 -2.63 1.96 1.25
CA GLU A 58 -2.50 2.91 0.15
C GLU A 58 -3.46 4.07 0.40
N LEU A 59 -3.05 5.28 0.03
CA LEU A 59 -3.75 6.54 0.31
C LEU A 59 -3.68 7.42 -0.93
N ASP A 60 -4.75 8.17 -1.17
CA ASP A 60 -4.82 9.16 -2.24
C ASP A 60 -4.58 10.55 -1.65
N VAL A 61 -3.71 11.34 -2.28
CA VAL A 61 -3.35 12.69 -1.83
C VAL A 61 -3.81 13.71 -2.86
N GLN A 62 -4.44 14.78 -2.38
CA GLN A 62 -4.78 15.98 -3.14
C GLN A 62 -4.20 17.22 -2.44
N GLU A 63 -4.17 18.34 -3.15
CA GLU A 63 -3.68 19.62 -2.65
C GLU A 63 -4.80 20.67 -2.76
N THR A 64 -5.08 21.41 -1.70
CA THR A 64 -6.05 22.51 -1.68
C THR A 64 -5.54 23.72 -2.47
N SER A 65 -6.39 24.72 -2.72
CA SER A 65 -5.98 25.92 -3.48
C SER A 65 -4.90 26.77 -2.79
N ASP A 66 -4.73 26.60 -1.48
CA ASP A 66 -3.70 27.22 -0.64
C ASP A 66 -2.51 26.30 -0.31
N GLY A 67 -2.41 25.14 -0.96
CA GLY A 67 -1.24 24.27 -0.91
C GLY A 67 -1.20 23.26 0.24
N VAL A 68 -2.32 23.04 0.93
CA VAL A 68 -2.41 22.06 2.02
C VAL A 68 -2.73 20.68 1.45
N LEU A 69 -1.96 19.68 1.86
CA LEU A 69 -2.19 18.29 1.44
C LEU A 69 -3.30 17.65 2.27
N ILE A 70 -4.24 17.01 1.58
CA ILE A 70 -5.37 16.28 2.17
C ILE A 70 -5.45 14.86 1.61
N LEU A 71 -6.19 13.98 2.29
CA LEU A 71 -6.46 12.63 1.81
C LEU A 71 -7.84 12.56 1.14
N LEU A 72 -7.86 12.44 -0.18
CA LEU A 72 -9.07 12.34 -1.00
C LEU A 72 -8.70 11.76 -2.36
N HIS A 73 -9.52 10.86 -2.90
CA HIS A 73 -9.27 10.32 -4.25
C HIS A 73 -9.76 11.28 -5.35
N ASP A 74 -11.00 11.73 -5.23
CA ASP A 74 -11.67 12.53 -6.27
C ASP A 74 -11.19 13.98 -6.25
N GLY A 75 -11.47 14.73 -7.32
CA GLY A 75 -11.24 16.18 -7.35
C GLY A 75 -12.31 16.99 -6.61
N THR A 76 -13.40 16.34 -6.18
CA THR A 76 -14.52 16.98 -5.46
C THR A 76 -14.92 16.18 -4.23
N LEU A 77 -15.61 16.85 -3.29
CA LEU A 77 -16.15 16.23 -2.07
C LEU A 77 -17.51 15.54 -2.26
N GLU A 78 -18.08 15.57 -3.47
CA GLU A 78 -19.47 15.19 -3.72
C GLU A 78 -19.74 13.72 -3.37
N ARG A 79 -18.90 12.80 -3.86
CA ARG A 79 -19.12 11.35 -3.68
C ARG A 79 -18.94 10.89 -2.23
N THR A 80 -17.94 11.42 -1.53
CA THR A 80 -17.50 10.89 -0.23
C THR A 80 -18.02 11.68 0.96
N ALA A 81 -18.37 12.96 0.76
CA ALA A 81 -18.89 13.84 1.81
C ALA A 81 -20.23 14.52 1.46
N GLY A 82 -20.73 14.38 0.21
CA GLY A 82 -22.03 14.92 -0.20
C GLY A 82 -22.03 16.43 -0.44
N VAL A 83 -20.85 17.04 -0.61
CA VAL A 83 -20.68 18.48 -0.80
C VAL A 83 -20.05 18.74 -2.16
N ASP A 84 -20.71 19.55 -2.99
CA ASP A 84 -20.20 19.94 -4.30
C ASP A 84 -19.17 21.08 -4.18
N LEU A 85 -17.93 20.70 -3.82
CA LEU A 85 -16.76 21.59 -3.75
C LEU A 85 -15.60 20.95 -4.50
N ASN A 86 -14.91 21.75 -5.32
CA ASN A 86 -13.66 21.37 -5.99
C ASN A 86 -12.46 21.65 -5.08
N ILE A 87 -11.61 20.65 -4.88
CA ILE A 87 -10.46 20.74 -3.96
C ILE A 87 -9.41 21.74 -4.44
N TRP A 88 -9.13 21.81 -5.74
CA TRP A 88 -8.09 22.69 -6.29
C TRP A 88 -8.51 24.17 -6.30
N GLU A 89 -9.79 24.45 -6.02
CA GLU A 89 -10.35 25.81 -5.96
C GLU A 89 -10.66 26.25 -4.52
N THR A 90 -10.64 25.33 -3.54
CA THR A 90 -11.07 25.59 -2.15
C THR A 90 -9.88 25.60 -1.18
N PRO A 91 -9.70 26.63 -0.33
CA PRO A 91 -8.64 26.65 0.67
C PRO A 91 -8.99 25.74 1.87
N TYR A 92 -7.98 25.27 2.60
CA TYR A 92 -8.16 24.26 3.65
C TYR A 92 -9.18 24.63 4.73
N ASP A 93 -9.16 25.87 5.20
CA ASP A 93 -10.07 26.35 6.25
C ASP A 93 -11.55 26.42 5.82
N SER A 94 -11.83 26.25 4.53
CA SER A 94 -13.18 26.25 3.94
C SER A 94 -13.70 24.84 3.61
N LEU A 95 -12.92 23.79 3.88
CA LEU A 95 -13.34 22.39 3.78
C LEU A 95 -14.12 21.94 5.01
#